data_AF-A0A958E7U6-F1
#
_entry.id   AF-A0A958E7U6-F1
#
_cell.length_a   1.000
_cell.length_b   1.000
_cell.length_c   1.000
_cell.angle_alpha   90.00
_cell.angle_beta   90.00
_cell.angle_gamma   90.00
#
_symmetry.space_group_name_H-M   'P 1'
#
loop_
_entity.id
_entity.type
_entity.pdbx_description
1 polymer ?
#
loop_
_entity_poly.entity_id
_entity_poly.type
_entity_poly.pdbx_seq_one_letter_code
_entity_poly.pdbx_strand_id
1 'polypeptide(L)'
;SPNFPTWKNVPIKKELEERLPFPVTVENDANAAALGEYWCGKGKGATVFVMLTLGTGVGSGIIIDGKIFKGARGAGAELGHIKIRKSGPSCGCGGVGCLETWVSGTALETETGKKAKILYQDALEGNVQAKEVWLEMGRRLGTALSNIAFTFDPDVIAIGGRVSQAFEFFFPGIEEVFSHNLATHPAKQTSIVLSTCWNDGGMLGMAKLGFEQFTP
;
A
#
# COMPACT_ATOMS: atom_id res chain seq x y z
N SER A 1 7.41 -9.81 15.32
CA SER A 1 6.86 -9.42 14.00
C SER A 1 5.46 -10.00 13.89
N PRO A 2 4.47 -9.33 13.27
CA PRO A 2 3.12 -9.90 13.11
C PRO A 2 3.14 -11.22 12.32
N ASN A 3 4.05 -11.36 11.35
CA ASN A 3 4.20 -12.58 10.54
C ASN A 3 5.11 -13.63 11.17
N PHE A 4 5.92 -13.24 12.16
CA PHE A 4 6.79 -14.14 12.92
C PHE A 4 6.60 -13.91 14.43
N PRO A 5 5.64 -14.60 15.06
CA PRO A 5 5.22 -14.33 16.43
C PRO A 5 6.33 -14.48 17.48
N THR A 6 7.31 -15.34 17.21
CA THR A 6 8.47 -15.58 18.09
C THR A 6 9.54 -14.49 17.98
N TRP A 7 9.49 -13.64 16.95
CA TRP A 7 10.51 -12.62 16.73
C TRP A 7 10.28 -11.39 17.60
N LYS A 8 11.21 -11.17 18.53
CA LYS A 8 11.31 -9.97 19.38
C LYS A 8 12.76 -9.46 19.34
N ASN A 9 12.97 -8.25 18.83
CA ASN A 9 14.29 -7.61 18.70
C ASN A 9 15.37 -8.52 18.08
N VAL A 10 15.00 -9.31 17.06
CA VAL A 10 15.92 -10.21 16.38
C VAL A 10 16.92 -9.38 15.56
N PRO A 11 18.23 -9.53 15.76
CA PRO A 11 19.25 -8.72 15.09
C PRO A 11 19.57 -9.28 13.70
N ILE A 12 18.55 -9.35 12.81
CA ILE A 12 18.61 -9.99 11.49
C ILE A 12 19.84 -9.56 10.69
N LYS A 13 20.09 -8.24 10.63
CA LYS A 13 21.26 -7.68 9.92
C LYS A 13 22.56 -8.31 10.41
N LYS A 14 22.79 -8.28 11.74
CA LYS A 14 24.01 -8.80 12.35
C LYS A 14 24.17 -10.31 12.10
N GLU A 15 23.11 -11.09 12.31
CA GLU A 15 23.16 -12.54 12.10
C GLU A 15 23.45 -12.93 10.64
N LEU A 16 22.99 -12.12 9.68
CA LEU A 16 23.29 -12.32 8.27
C LEU A 16 24.70 -11.85 7.90
N GLU A 17 25.17 -10.72 8.44
CA GLU A 17 26.55 -10.23 8.24
C GLU A 17 27.60 -11.21 8.75
N GLU A 18 27.33 -11.94 9.85
CA GLU A 18 28.22 -12.98 10.38
C GLU A 18 28.31 -14.22 9.48
N ARG A 19 27.35 -14.42 8.57
CA ARG A 19 27.25 -15.63 7.73
C ARG A 19 27.50 -15.38 6.24
N LEU A 20 27.50 -14.12 5.81
CA LEU A 20 27.62 -13.74 4.41
C LEU A 20 28.90 -12.91 4.21
N PRO A 21 29.63 -13.10 3.10
CA PRO A 21 30.84 -12.31 2.81
C PRO A 21 30.51 -10.90 2.25
N PHE A 22 29.25 -10.46 2.35
CA PHE A 22 28.74 -9.23 1.76
C PHE A 22 28.10 -8.34 2.82
N PRO A 23 28.14 -7.00 2.67
CA PRO A 23 27.39 -6.11 3.55
C PRO A 23 25.89 -6.36 3.43
N VAL A 24 25.17 -6.25 4.55
CA VAL A 24 23.73 -6.54 4.60
C VAL A 24 22.94 -5.29 4.96
N THR A 25 21.82 -5.11 4.30
CA THR A 25 20.81 -4.12 4.68
C THR A 25 19.45 -4.81 4.80
N VAL A 26 18.60 -4.29 5.69
CA VAL A 26 17.28 -4.85 5.99
C VAL A 26 16.28 -3.71 5.94
N GLU A 27 15.17 -3.95 5.25
CA GLU A 27 14.10 -2.98 5.11
C GLU A 27 12.74 -3.68 5.23
N ASN A 28 11.72 -2.93 5.60
CA ASN A 28 10.34 -3.37 5.54
C ASN A 28 9.94 -3.68 4.08
N ASP A 29 9.12 -4.71 3.89
CA ASP A 29 8.69 -5.19 2.57
C ASP A 29 7.88 -4.16 1.77
N ALA A 30 6.97 -3.43 2.41
CA ALA A 30 6.19 -2.38 1.77
C ALA A 30 7.04 -1.13 1.45
N ASN A 31 7.98 -0.75 2.32
CA ASN A 31 8.97 0.28 2.02
C ASN A 31 9.86 -0.09 0.83
N ALA A 32 10.34 -1.34 0.79
CA ALA A 32 11.11 -1.84 -0.34
C ALA A 32 10.27 -1.84 -1.62
N ALA A 33 9.02 -2.30 -1.57
CA ALA A 33 8.11 -2.25 -2.71
C ALA A 33 7.89 -0.82 -3.22
N ALA A 34 7.68 0.14 -2.31
CA ALA A 34 7.55 1.56 -2.65
C ALA A 34 8.81 2.12 -3.29
N LEU A 35 10.00 1.80 -2.76
CA LEU A 35 11.27 2.23 -3.35
C LEU A 35 11.49 1.62 -4.75
N GLY A 36 11.09 0.37 -4.96
CA GLY A 36 11.16 -0.29 -6.27
C GLY A 36 10.23 0.35 -7.30
N GLU A 37 8.98 0.64 -6.93
CA GLU A 37 8.02 1.35 -7.81
C GLU A 37 8.44 2.80 -8.06
N TYR A 38 9.05 3.45 -7.07
CA TYR A 38 9.65 4.77 -7.22
C TYR A 38 10.83 4.76 -8.21
N TRP A 39 11.68 3.74 -8.14
CA TRP A 39 12.88 3.67 -8.97
C TRP A 39 12.60 3.26 -10.42
N CYS A 40 11.81 2.20 -10.61
CA CYS A 40 11.62 1.53 -11.91
C CYS A 40 10.20 1.64 -12.46
N GLY A 41 9.24 2.11 -11.66
CA GLY A 41 7.82 2.12 -11.99
C GLY A 41 7.25 3.53 -12.12
N LYS A 42 5.98 3.67 -11.74
CA LYS A 42 5.22 4.92 -11.91
C LYS A 42 5.50 6.00 -10.88
N GLY A 43 6.33 5.71 -9.86
CA GLY A 43 6.77 6.72 -8.90
C GLY A 43 7.98 7.55 -9.37
N LYS A 44 8.56 7.24 -10.53
CA LYS A 44 9.80 7.87 -11.00
C LYS A 44 9.63 9.38 -11.20
N GLY A 45 10.47 10.15 -10.51
CA GLY A 45 10.51 11.61 -10.61
C GLY A 45 9.53 12.35 -9.69
N ALA A 46 8.71 11.63 -8.92
CA ALA A 46 7.88 12.24 -7.89
C ALA A 46 8.73 12.81 -6.74
N THR A 47 8.35 13.96 -6.20
CA THR A 47 8.94 14.50 -4.96
C THR A 47 8.36 13.79 -3.75
N VAL A 48 7.05 13.61 -3.72
CA VAL A 48 6.32 12.84 -2.72
C VAL A 48 5.57 11.71 -3.41
N PHE A 49 5.99 10.48 -3.13
CA PHE A 49 5.38 9.27 -3.67
C PHE A 49 4.83 8.41 -2.53
N VAL A 50 3.59 7.96 -2.67
CA VAL A 50 2.96 7.04 -1.74
C VAL A 50 2.59 5.76 -2.49
N MET A 51 2.87 4.61 -1.90
CA MET A 51 2.41 3.33 -2.41
C MET A 51 1.58 2.61 -1.36
N LEU A 52 0.44 2.05 -1.77
CA LEU A 52 -0.33 1.09 -0.99
C LEU A 52 -0.29 -0.27 -1.67
N THR A 53 -0.08 -1.33 -0.90
CA THR A 53 -0.14 -2.72 -1.36
C THR A 53 -1.36 -3.42 -0.77
N LEU A 54 -2.31 -3.74 -1.64
CA LEU A 54 -3.58 -4.38 -1.27
C LEU A 54 -3.45 -5.89 -1.46
N GLY A 55 -3.37 -6.63 -0.36
CA GLY A 55 -3.20 -8.09 -0.34
C GLY A 55 -4.12 -8.73 0.69
N THR A 56 -3.60 -9.66 1.49
CA THR A 56 -4.31 -10.16 2.68
C THR A 56 -4.62 -9.02 3.66
N GLY A 57 -3.66 -8.10 3.82
CA GLY A 57 -3.80 -6.85 4.55
C GLY A 57 -3.54 -5.63 3.65
N VAL A 58 -3.19 -4.51 4.26
CA VAL A 58 -2.78 -3.28 3.56
C VAL A 58 -1.42 -2.84 4.05
N GLY A 59 -0.40 -3.00 3.20
CA GLY A 59 0.92 -2.42 3.42
C GLY A 59 1.03 -1.05 2.74
N SER A 60 2.02 -0.27 3.14
CA SER A 60 2.34 0.99 2.47
C SER A 60 3.77 1.43 2.68
N GLY A 61 4.25 2.26 1.76
CA GLY A 61 5.53 2.95 1.86
C GLY A 61 5.40 4.37 1.33
N ILE A 62 6.19 5.28 1.89
CA ILE A 62 6.21 6.69 1.48
C ILE A 62 7.66 7.06 1.14
N ILE A 63 7.85 7.67 -0.01
CA ILE A 63 9.13 8.22 -0.46
C ILE A 63 9.00 9.73 -0.53
N ILE A 64 9.90 10.45 0.13
CA ILE A 64 9.97 11.92 0.12
C ILE A 64 11.39 12.30 -0.30
N ASP A 65 11.53 13.13 -1.33
CA ASP A 65 12.81 13.54 -1.91
C ASP A 65 13.72 12.35 -2.23
N GLY A 66 13.12 11.30 -2.79
CA GLY A 66 13.80 10.05 -3.14
C GLY A 66 14.23 9.18 -1.96
N LYS A 67 13.84 9.50 -0.73
CA LYS A 67 14.20 8.73 0.48
C LYS A 67 12.97 8.09 1.11
N ILE A 68 13.13 6.85 1.58
CA ILE A 68 12.11 6.16 2.37
C ILE A 68 11.82 6.96 3.65
N PHE A 69 10.56 7.33 3.85
CA PHE A 69 10.08 7.90 5.11
C PHE A 69 9.90 6.79 6.16
N LYS A 70 10.81 6.75 7.13
CA LYS A 70 10.83 5.71 8.18
C LYS A 70 10.07 6.09 9.45
N GLY A 71 9.76 7.38 9.64
CA GLY A 71 9.28 7.93 10.91
C GLY A 71 10.33 7.84 12.05
N ALA A 72 10.00 8.40 13.21
CA ALA A 72 10.96 8.57 14.31
C ALA A 72 11.50 7.26 14.94
N ARG A 73 10.79 6.15 14.77
CA ARG A 73 11.13 4.83 15.35
C ARG A 73 11.23 3.72 14.31
N GLY A 74 11.28 4.06 13.02
CA GLY A 74 11.29 3.06 11.94
C GLY A 74 9.94 2.38 11.67
N ALA A 75 8.85 2.89 12.24
CA ALA A 75 7.48 2.37 12.08
C ALA A 75 6.54 3.43 11.46
N GLY A 76 7.08 4.28 10.59
CA GLY A 76 6.30 5.20 9.77
C GLY A 76 5.59 4.48 8.63
N ALA A 77 4.74 5.21 7.90
CA ALA A 77 4.02 4.71 6.73
C ALA A 77 3.10 3.49 6.98
N GLU A 78 2.51 3.38 8.17
CA GLU A 78 1.50 2.34 8.53
C GLU A 78 0.08 2.76 8.08
N LEU A 79 -0.11 3.06 6.78
CA LEU A 79 -1.35 3.63 6.26
C LEU A 79 -2.53 2.64 6.30
N GLY A 80 -2.27 1.33 6.33
CA GLY A 80 -3.30 0.31 6.54
C GLY A 80 -4.04 0.45 7.88
N HIS A 81 -3.44 1.13 8.86
CA HIS A 81 -4.00 1.28 10.20
C HIS A 81 -4.64 2.65 10.48
N ILE A 82 -4.65 3.57 9.49
CA ILE A 82 -5.40 4.82 9.62
C ILE A 82 -6.89 4.55 9.74
N LYS A 83 -7.60 5.41 10.46
CA LYS A 83 -9.04 5.27 10.67
C LYS A 83 -9.78 5.96 9.53
N ILE A 84 -10.61 5.20 8.82
CA ILE A 84 -11.54 5.77 7.84
C ILE A 84 -12.97 5.88 8.37
N ARG A 85 -13.28 5.14 9.45
CA ARG A 85 -14.55 5.25 10.19
C ARG A 85 -14.30 5.09 11.68
N LYS A 86 -15.04 5.84 12.50
CA LYS A 86 -14.97 5.78 13.97
C LYS A 86 -15.42 4.40 14.49
N SER A 87 -16.42 3.82 13.85
CA SER A 87 -16.90 2.46 14.09
C SER A 87 -16.52 1.57 12.91
N GLY A 88 -16.32 0.28 13.16
CA GLY A 88 -16.00 -0.68 12.11
C GLY A 88 -15.49 -2.00 12.67
N PRO A 89 -15.07 -2.91 11.80
CA PRO A 89 -14.49 -4.18 12.20
C PRO A 89 -13.25 -4.00 13.09
N SER A 90 -13.01 -4.99 13.93
CA SER A 90 -11.77 -5.10 14.70
C SER A 90 -10.59 -5.41 13.77
N CYS A 91 -9.46 -4.76 14.02
CA CYS A 91 -8.20 -4.97 13.30
C CYS A 91 -7.23 -5.78 14.16
N GLY A 92 -6.35 -6.55 13.51
CA GLY A 92 -5.31 -7.33 14.18
C GLY A 92 -4.32 -6.47 14.99
N CYS A 93 -4.22 -5.17 14.71
CA CYS A 93 -3.41 -4.23 15.49
C CYS A 93 -4.03 -3.86 16.87
N GLY A 94 -5.25 -4.34 17.17
CA GLY A 94 -5.99 -4.03 18.40
C GLY A 94 -6.92 -2.80 18.29
N GLY A 95 -6.88 -2.08 17.17
CA GLY A 95 -7.79 -0.97 16.89
C GLY A 95 -9.08 -1.42 16.18
N VAL A 96 -10.00 -0.47 15.97
CA VAL A 96 -11.24 -0.66 15.19
C VAL A 96 -11.30 0.31 14.01
N GLY A 97 -11.90 -0.08 12.89
CA GLY A 97 -12.12 0.81 11.74
C GLY A 97 -10.87 1.24 10.98
N CYS A 98 -9.81 0.42 11.02
CA CYS A 98 -8.61 0.60 10.21
C CYS A 98 -8.94 0.46 8.72
N LEU A 99 -8.24 1.19 7.85
CA LEU A 99 -8.37 1.04 6.38
C LEU A 99 -8.30 -0.42 5.94
N GLU A 100 -7.33 -1.17 6.47
CA GLU A 100 -7.10 -2.58 6.15
C GLU A 100 -8.36 -3.45 6.29
N THR A 101 -9.21 -3.19 7.29
CA THR A 101 -10.39 -4.01 7.55
C THR A 101 -11.55 -3.70 6.59
N TRP A 102 -11.32 -2.83 5.61
CA TRP A 102 -12.33 -2.43 4.62
C TRP A 102 -11.89 -2.65 3.17
N VAL A 103 -10.58 -2.64 2.89
CA VAL A 103 -10.04 -2.63 1.51
C VAL A 103 -8.98 -3.70 1.26
N SER A 104 -8.84 -4.68 2.15
CA SER A 104 -7.98 -5.84 1.93
C SER A 104 -8.76 -7.01 1.32
N GLY A 105 -8.03 -7.99 0.80
CA GLY A 105 -8.61 -9.25 0.34
C GLY A 105 -9.33 -10.00 1.48
N THR A 106 -8.80 -9.94 2.71
CA THR A 106 -9.46 -10.51 3.88
C THR A 106 -10.72 -9.75 4.26
N ALA A 107 -10.74 -8.42 4.12
CA ALA A 107 -11.95 -7.62 4.32
C ALA A 107 -13.05 -8.01 3.33
N LEU A 108 -12.71 -8.13 2.04
CA LEU A 108 -13.66 -8.56 1.00
C LEU A 108 -14.20 -9.97 1.26
N GLU A 109 -13.35 -10.91 1.66
CA GLU A 109 -13.77 -12.28 1.99
C GLU A 109 -14.67 -12.31 3.22
N THR A 110 -14.39 -11.49 4.22
CA THR A 110 -15.23 -11.36 5.43
C THR A 110 -16.59 -10.76 5.11
N GLU A 111 -16.65 -9.73 4.25
CA GLU A 111 -17.88 -9.04 3.89
C GLU A 111 -18.78 -9.87 2.96
N THR A 112 -18.18 -10.60 2.01
CA THR A 112 -18.93 -11.27 0.94
C THR A 112 -18.99 -12.79 1.07
N GLY A 113 -18.17 -13.39 1.93
CA GLY A 113 -17.95 -14.83 1.97
C GLY A 113 -17.18 -15.39 0.77
N LYS A 114 -16.66 -14.53 -0.12
CA LYS A 114 -15.90 -14.93 -1.32
C LYS A 114 -14.49 -14.37 -1.31
N LYS A 115 -13.52 -15.20 -1.67
CA LYS A 115 -12.15 -14.75 -1.91
C LYS A 115 -12.12 -13.67 -3.00
N ALA A 116 -11.27 -12.65 -2.81
CA ALA A 116 -11.11 -11.56 -3.77
C ALA A 116 -10.87 -12.03 -5.22
N LYS A 117 -10.14 -13.14 -5.42
CA LYS A 117 -9.91 -13.73 -6.75
C LYS A 117 -11.21 -14.20 -7.42
N ILE A 118 -12.11 -14.82 -6.65
CA ILE A 118 -13.42 -15.29 -7.15
C ILE A 118 -14.30 -14.08 -7.47
N LEU A 119 -14.34 -13.10 -6.55
CA LEU A 119 -15.09 -11.87 -6.75
C LEU A 119 -14.63 -11.07 -7.98
N TYR A 120 -13.32 -11.07 -8.26
CA TYR A 120 -12.77 -10.48 -9.48
C TYR A 120 -13.23 -11.22 -10.74
N GLN A 121 -13.20 -12.56 -10.73
CA GLN A 121 -13.69 -13.37 -11.84
C GLN A 121 -15.19 -13.14 -12.11
N ASP A 122 -16.00 -13.12 -11.05
CA ASP A 122 -17.44 -12.81 -11.15
C ASP A 122 -17.66 -11.44 -11.81
N ALA A 123 -16.86 -10.43 -11.45
CA ALA A 123 -16.96 -9.09 -12.03
C ALA A 123 -16.57 -9.05 -13.52
N LEU A 124 -15.53 -9.79 -13.92
CA LEU A 124 -15.15 -9.97 -15.33
C LEU A 124 -16.27 -10.62 -16.15
N GLU A 125 -17.00 -11.57 -15.55
CA GLU A 125 -18.15 -12.25 -16.16
C GLU A 125 -19.42 -11.39 -16.19
N GLY A 126 -19.34 -10.15 -15.72
CA GLY A 126 -20.45 -9.19 -15.77
C GLY A 126 -21.39 -9.25 -14.57
N ASN A 127 -21.05 -9.96 -13.49
CA ASN A 127 -21.86 -10.00 -12.28
C ASN A 127 -21.97 -8.60 -11.66
N VAL A 128 -23.19 -8.05 -11.67
CA VAL A 128 -23.48 -6.68 -11.18
C VAL A 128 -23.17 -6.54 -9.69
N GLN A 129 -23.50 -7.56 -8.88
CA GLN A 129 -23.24 -7.51 -7.43
C GLN A 129 -21.74 -7.50 -7.13
N ALA A 130 -20.96 -8.31 -7.85
CA ALA A 130 -19.51 -8.34 -7.69
C ALA A 130 -18.88 -6.98 -8.06
N LYS A 131 -19.34 -6.36 -9.17
CA LYS A 131 -18.91 -5.01 -9.56
C LYS A 131 -19.26 -3.96 -8.51
N GLU A 132 -20.45 -4.02 -7.91
CA GLU A 132 -20.84 -3.08 -6.86
C GLU A 132 -19.98 -3.22 -5.60
N VAL A 133 -19.61 -4.45 -5.22
CA VAL A 133 -18.68 -4.65 -4.08
C VAL A 133 -17.33 -3.98 -4.35
N TRP A 134 -16.77 -4.14 -5.55
CA TRP A 134 -15.52 -3.47 -5.92
C TRP A 134 -15.67 -1.95 -5.94
N LEU A 135 -16.78 -1.43 -6.48
CA LEU A 135 -17.07 -0.01 -6.51
C LEU A 135 -17.12 0.59 -5.10
N GLU A 136 -17.83 -0.07 -4.18
CA GLU A 136 -17.96 0.36 -2.78
C GLU A 136 -16.62 0.27 -2.02
N MET A 137 -15.84 -0.79 -2.24
CA MET A 137 -14.46 -0.87 -1.76
C MET A 137 -13.62 0.32 -2.28
N GLY A 138 -13.81 0.69 -3.55
CA GLY A 138 -13.22 1.85 -4.19
C GLY A 138 -13.55 3.15 -3.48
N ARG A 139 -14.82 3.39 -3.12
CA ARG A 139 -15.25 4.59 -2.36
C ARG A 139 -14.60 4.66 -0.98
N ARG A 140 -14.51 3.53 -0.29
CA ARG A 140 -13.83 3.43 1.02
C ARG A 140 -12.33 3.74 0.89
N LEU A 141 -11.69 3.21 -0.15
CA LEU A 141 -10.30 3.54 -0.47
C LEU A 141 -10.14 5.02 -0.84
N GLY A 142 -11.02 5.59 -1.66
CA GLY A 142 -11.01 7.01 -2.04
C GLY A 142 -11.08 7.96 -0.85
N THR A 143 -11.83 7.60 0.20
CA THR A 143 -11.84 8.34 1.48
C THR A 143 -10.45 8.35 2.11
N ALA A 144 -9.80 7.18 2.16
CA ALA A 144 -8.45 7.05 2.71
C ALA A 144 -7.41 7.81 1.90
N LEU A 145 -7.47 7.70 0.57
CA LEU A 145 -6.55 8.40 -0.33
C LEU A 145 -6.74 9.91 -0.24
N SER A 146 -7.96 10.40 -0.05
CA SER A 146 -8.21 11.83 0.21
C SER A 146 -7.48 12.28 1.48
N ASN A 147 -7.58 11.52 2.57
CA ASN A 147 -6.87 11.81 3.82
C ASN A 147 -5.35 11.82 3.64
N ILE A 148 -4.82 10.87 2.86
CA ILE A 148 -3.40 10.79 2.52
C ILE A 148 -2.99 12.03 1.70
N ALA A 149 -3.80 12.42 0.71
CA ALA A 149 -3.55 13.59 -0.12
C ALA A 149 -3.56 14.90 0.70
N PHE A 150 -4.51 15.07 1.62
CA PHE A 150 -4.51 16.21 2.54
C PHE A 150 -3.29 16.23 3.48
N THR A 151 -2.71 15.06 3.79
CA THR A 151 -1.60 14.95 4.74
C THR A 151 -0.24 15.15 4.08
N PHE A 152 -0.06 14.61 2.86
CA PHE A 152 1.24 14.51 2.22
C PHE A 152 1.37 15.31 0.92
N ASP A 153 0.26 15.76 0.33
CA ASP A 153 0.22 16.40 -0.99
C ASP A 153 1.08 15.66 -2.04
N PRO A 154 0.85 14.34 -2.26
CA PRO A 154 1.73 13.53 -3.09
C PRO A 154 1.57 13.84 -4.58
N ASP A 155 2.67 13.74 -5.34
CA ASP A 155 2.59 13.77 -6.80
C ASP A 155 1.83 12.54 -7.32
N VAL A 156 2.13 11.38 -6.72
CA VAL A 156 1.63 10.08 -7.16
C VAL A 156 1.26 9.19 -5.97
N ILE A 157 0.08 8.57 -6.05
CA ILE A 157 -0.33 7.45 -5.21
C ILE A 157 -0.42 6.19 -6.09
N ALA A 158 0.48 5.24 -5.88
CA ALA A 158 0.43 3.95 -6.56
C ALA A 158 -0.32 2.90 -5.73
N ILE A 159 -1.17 2.12 -6.39
CA ILE A 159 -1.89 0.99 -5.80
C ILE A 159 -1.34 -0.30 -6.41
N GLY A 160 -0.78 -1.17 -5.58
CA GLY A 160 -0.27 -2.49 -5.99
C GLY A 160 -0.87 -3.63 -5.16
N GLY A 161 -0.25 -4.80 -5.26
CA GLY A 161 -0.68 -6.00 -4.55
C GLY A 161 -1.73 -6.82 -5.31
N ARG A 162 -2.09 -8.00 -4.79
CA ARG A 162 -2.95 -8.94 -5.53
C ARG A 162 -4.36 -8.40 -5.78
N VAL A 163 -4.89 -7.62 -4.85
CA VAL A 163 -6.23 -7.04 -4.96
C VAL A 163 -6.28 -5.98 -6.07
N SER A 164 -5.15 -5.33 -6.38
CA SER A 164 -5.09 -4.32 -7.44
C SER A 164 -5.30 -4.88 -8.86
N GLN A 165 -5.42 -6.19 -9.03
CA GLN A 165 -5.85 -6.78 -10.32
C GLN A 165 -7.28 -6.33 -10.69
N ALA A 166 -8.14 -6.05 -9.71
CA ALA A 166 -9.49 -5.55 -9.92
C ALA A 166 -9.57 -4.01 -10.07
N PHE A 167 -8.45 -3.35 -10.38
CA PHE A 167 -8.35 -1.88 -10.39
C PHE A 167 -9.44 -1.21 -11.23
N GLU A 168 -9.74 -1.75 -12.40
CA GLU A 168 -10.78 -1.20 -13.28
C GLU A 168 -12.18 -1.15 -12.63
N PHE A 169 -12.47 -2.06 -11.69
CA PHE A 169 -13.78 -2.14 -11.04
C PHE A 169 -13.91 -1.23 -9.82
N PHE A 170 -12.82 -0.99 -9.10
CA PHE A 170 -12.85 -0.14 -7.90
C PHE A 170 -12.35 1.30 -8.15
N PHE A 171 -11.58 1.54 -9.21
CA PHE A 171 -11.06 2.87 -9.53
C PHE A 171 -12.16 3.93 -9.71
N PRO A 172 -13.32 3.65 -10.36
CA PRO A 172 -14.39 4.63 -10.44
C PRO A 172 -14.88 5.12 -9.07
N GLY A 173 -14.93 4.23 -8.07
CA GLY A 173 -15.31 4.60 -6.70
C GLY A 173 -14.24 5.43 -6.00
N ILE A 174 -12.96 5.17 -6.30
CA ILE A 174 -11.86 6.03 -5.83
C ILE A 174 -12.02 7.43 -6.42
N GLU A 175 -12.18 7.52 -7.75
CA GLU A 175 -12.26 8.79 -8.48
C GLU A 175 -13.45 9.63 -8.04
N GLU A 176 -14.61 9.01 -7.84
CA GLU A 176 -15.83 9.63 -7.29
C GLU A 176 -15.53 10.37 -5.98
N VAL A 177 -14.98 9.66 -4.99
CA VAL A 177 -14.77 10.20 -3.65
C VAL A 177 -13.58 11.16 -3.61
N PHE A 178 -12.48 10.82 -4.28
CA PHE A 178 -11.26 11.60 -4.27
C PHE A 178 -11.47 12.98 -4.92
N SER A 179 -12.10 13.01 -6.10
CA SER A 179 -12.38 14.25 -6.81
C SER A 179 -13.37 15.13 -6.06
N HIS A 180 -14.37 14.52 -5.41
CA HIS A 180 -15.33 15.24 -4.59
C HIS A 180 -14.65 15.90 -3.37
N ASN A 181 -13.90 15.12 -2.60
CA ASN A 181 -13.27 15.60 -1.37
C ASN A 181 -12.21 16.68 -1.63
N LEU A 182 -11.48 16.58 -2.75
CA LEU A 182 -10.37 17.48 -3.08
C LEU A 182 -10.77 18.59 -4.07
N ALA A 183 -12.06 18.78 -4.37
CA ALA A 183 -12.53 19.69 -5.42
C ALA A 183 -11.85 21.09 -5.41
N THR A 184 -11.60 21.62 -4.21
CA THR A 184 -10.97 22.94 -3.99
C THR A 184 -9.53 22.89 -3.49
N HIS A 185 -8.94 21.70 -3.30
CA HIS A 185 -7.59 21.53 -2.75
C HIS A 185 -6.56 21.26 -3.86
N PRO A 186 -5.33 21.82 -3.80
CA PRO A 186 -4.30 21.58 -4.82
C PRO A 186 -3.96 20.10 -5.03
N ALA A 187 -3.95 19.30 -3.95
CA ALA A 187 -3.71 17.86 -3.98
C ALA A 187 -4.68 17.06 -4.88
N LYS A 188 -5.74 17.65 -5.44
CA LYS A 188 -6.53 17.03 -6.53
C LYS A 188 -5.71 16.68 -7.77
N GLN A 189 -4.51 17.27 -7.91
CA GLN A 189 -3.57 16.96 -8.99
C GLN A 189 -2.78 15.67 -8.75
N THR A 190 -2.89 15.06 -7.57
CA THR A 190 -2.30 13.76 -7.26
C THR A 190 -2.71 12.73 -8.30
N SER A 191 -1.74 12.08 -8.93
CA SER A 191 -2.01 10.98 -9.87
C SER A 191 -2.21 9.67 -9.12
N ILE A 192 -3.40 9.06 -9.24
CA ILE A 192 -3.68 7.73 -8.68
C ILE A 192 -3.49 6.69 -9.77
N VAL A 193 -2.58 5.74 -9.55
CA VAL A 193 -2.15 4.80 -10.61
C VAL A 193 -2.06 3.36 -10.12
N LEU A 194 -2.31 2.41 -11.02
CA LEU A 194 -1.96 1.00 -10.82
C LEU A 194 -0.44 0.82 -10.91
N SER A 195 0.18 0.26 -9.87
CA SER A 195 1.62 -0.07 -9.82
C SER A 195 2.00 -1.08 -10.91
N THR A 196 3.16 -0.86 -11.55
CA THR A 196 3.67 -1.74 -12.61
C THR A 196 4.72 -2.73 -12.12
N CYS A 197 5.38 -2.45 -11.01
CA CYS A 197 6.47 -3.25 -10.49
C CYS A 197 6.08 -4.06 -9.26
N TRP A 198 4.82 -4.05 -8.79
CA TRP A 198 4.46 -4.59 -7.46
C TRP A 198 4.95 -6.04 -7.19
N ASN A 199 5.00 -6.92 -8.19
CA ASN A 199 5.49 -8.29 -8.03
C ASN A 199 6.98 -8.34 -7.66
N ASP A 200 7.79 -7.50 -8.31
CA ASP A 200 9.25 -7.46 -8.16
C ASP A 200 9.71 -6.26 -7.32
N GLY A 201 8.78 -5.42 -6.87
CA GLY A 201 9.05 -4.12 -6.28
C GLY A 201 9.92 -4.23 -5.05
N GLY A 202 9.68 -5.23 -4.20
CA GLY A 202 10.53 -5.48 -3.03
C GLY A 202 11.97 -5.78 -3.42
N MET A 203 12.20 -6.64 -4.42
CA MET A 203 13.54 -6.96 -4.91
C MET A 203 14.21 -5.74 -5.55
N LEU A 204 13.48 -5.01 -6.40
CA LEU A 204 13.97 -3.79 -7.04
C LEU A 204 14.32 -2.70 -6.03
N GLY A 205 13.49 -2.53 -5.00
CA GLY A 205 13.75 -1.58 -3.93
C GLY A 205 14.96 -1.96 -3.08
N MET A 206 15.12 -3.23 -2.73
CA MET A 206 16.33 -3.68 -2.03
C MET A 206 17.59 -3.53 -2.88
N ALA A 207 17.51 -3.76 -4.20
CA ALA A 207 18.61 -3.50 -5.11
C ALA A 207 18.96 -2.00 -5.16
N LYS A 208 17.97 -1.11 -5.28
CA LYS A 208 18.15 0.34 -5.23
C LYS A 208 18.82 0.77 -3.92
N LEU A 209 18.31 0.28 -2.80
CA LEU A 209 18.84 0.59 -1.47
C LEU A 209 20.29 0.10 -1.30
N GLY A 210 20.60 -1.08 -1.84
CA GLY A 210 21.97 -1.60 -1.89
C GLY A 210 22.89 -0.72 -2.72
N PHE A 211 22.45 -0.26 -3.90
CA PHE A 211 23.22 0.69 -4.71
C PHE A 211 23.51 1.98 -3.94
N GLU A 212 22.52 2.55 -3.26
CA GLU A 212 22.67 3.79 -2.49
C GLU A 212 23.60 3.67 -1.27
N GLN A 213 23.62 2.50 -0.63
CA GLN A 213 24.39 2.32 0.61
C GLN A 213 25.81 1.80 0.36
N PHE A 214 26.02 1.04 -0.71
CA PHE A 214 27.24 0.28 -0.91
C PHE A 214 27.98 0.61 -2.22
N THR A 215 27.47 1.54 -3.02
CA THR A 215 28.17 2.04 -4.21
C THR A 215 28.71 3.44 -3.93
N PRO A 216 29.97 3.74 -4.26
CA PRO A 216 30.56 5.06 -4.08
C PRO A 216 29.92 6.14 -4.97
#